data_AF-A0A7W2FA37-F1
#
_entry.id   AF-A0A7W2FA37-F1
#
_cell.length_a   1.000
_cell.length_b   1.000
_cell.length_c   1.000
_cell.angle_alpha   90.00
_cell.angle_beta   90.00
_cell.angle_gamma   90.00
#
_symmetry.space_group_name_H-M   'P 1'
#
loop_
_entity.id
_entity.type
_entity.pdbx_description
1 polymer ?
#
loop_
_entity_poly.entity_id
_entity_poly.type
_entity_poly.pdbx_seq_one_letter_code
_entity_poly.pdbx_strand_id
1 'polypeptide(L)'
;MPIYVQHQVLGRIGDVFNAEAIWQTPGLALFARRPLLRDLLERCPREHRGRAATRCFSHVTLMLPQEEVDDDYHLTRGARARDLAQTLTALHQKDFGDLLGADQVRYDVVGADALAPGQIEVKFGHAVYLPAPDEKILFNVSVSRDSAVWHPVCPVYPDQRLVLIGADASDASCAAPGWPFGPDGAILIINDGPDAPPIVQMRPKDGFDCRFDPRSGYYTIKSNASGIGGANGGPRLLLKITRVGAVPATSASPSTSRNSIKPAVWQNRSAGRSASPSPTSPASPASPASLTSLASPATSAMPAGADLTALPVSHKAARPAESEATYAPAAQQRVSLVALALPRLSRYRDTGASALELPFDGTLAVSHDASAAIIFGVTANDELYARTAAGRQRVAAPATFNPVDGRSMALLAVVPEMAERYCALLSLAQPLSAPVAGGARFTFGRSSAMLAALRVLDSPRFLRRDGGADGASADRLGLSRTAFSFEATPQGYRIGRLAATQALYHLDDKLAFVATIAETSADAPYLLPAGHHLAVGHYVLRFEA
;
A
#
# COMPACT_ATOMS: atom_id res chain seq x y z
N MET A 1 6.98 -22.50 21.50
CA MET A 1 6.58 -21.09 21.21
C MET A 1 5.24 -20.81 21.88
N PRO A 2 4.82 -19.55 22.08
CA PRO A 2 3.42 -19.27 22.44
C PRO A 2 2.50 -19.80 21.34
N ILE A 3 1.39 -20.43 21.74
CA ILE A 3 0.40 -20.97 20.81
C ILE A 3 -0.61 -19.86 20.52
N TYR A 4 -0.48 -19.20 19.36
CA TYR A 4 -1.36 -18.11 18.95
C TYR A 4 -2.78 -18.63 18.70
N VAL A 5 -2.89 -19.75 17.96
CA VAL A 5 -4.10 -20.52 17.73
C VAL A 5 -3.75 -21.99 17.95
N GLN A 6 -4.55 -22.66 18.75
CA GLN A 6 -4.67 -24.11 18.83
C GLN A 6 -5.99 -24.46 18.16
N HIS A 7 -5.95 -25.45 17.27
CA HIS A 7 -7.15 -26.09 16.74
C HIS A 7 -7.06 -27.60 16.97
N GLN A 8 -8.20 -28.29 17.05
CA GLN A 8 -8.27 -29.74 17.18
C GLN A 8 -9.65 -30.25 16.74
N VAL A 9 -9.67 -31.17 15.78
CA VAL A 9 -10.89 -31.93 15.44
C VAL A 9 -11.11 -33.04 16.47
N LEU A 10 -12.30 -33.08 17.06
CA LEU A 10 -12.83 -34.16 17.89
C LEU A 10 -13.89 -34.93 17.08
N GLY A 11 -14.11 -36.22 17.36
CA GLY A 11 -15.06 -36.98 16.53
C GLY A 11 -15.49 -38.36 17.02
N ARG A 12 -16.59 -38.85 16.45
CA ARG A 12 -17.53 -39.84 17.02
C ARG A 12 -18.27 -39.31 18.25
N ILE A 13 -18.67 -38.03 18.20
CA ILE A 13 -19.62 -37.43 19.12
C ILE A 13 -21.02 -37.80 18.58
N GLY A 14 -21.87 -38.39 19.43
CA GLY A 14 -23.16 -38.96 18.99
C GLY A 14 -24.27 -37.93 18.76
N ASP A 15 -24.20 -36.80 19.47
CA ASP A 15 -24.97 -35.59 19.23
C ASP A 15 -24.00 -34.41 19.41
N VAL A 16 -23.76 -33.64 18.34
CA VAL A 16 -22.82 -32.51 18.33
C VAL A 16 -23.27 -31.32 19.17
N PHE A 17 -24.51 -31.34 19.69
CA PHE A 17 -25.02 -30.36 20.64
C PHE A 17 -24.99 -30.85 22.10
N ASN A 18 -24.56 -32.09 22.36
CA ASN A 18 -24.45 -32.61 23.72
C ASN A 18 -23.17 -32.10 24.41
N ALA A 19 -23.33 -31.07 25.25
CA ALA A 19 -22.24 -30.45 25.99
C ALA A 19 -21.43 -31.43 26.88
N GLU A 20 -22.07 -32.41 27.52
CA GLU A 20 -21.37 -33.40 28.36
C GLU A 20 -20.51 -34.34 27.52
N ALA A 21 -21.03 -34.81 26.38
CA ALA A 21 -20.29 -35.66 25.44
C ALA A 21 -19.05 -34.98 24.85
N ILE A 22 -19.09 -33.65 24.74
CA ILE A 22 -17.96 -32.81 24.30
C ILE A 22 -17.00 -32.51 25.45
N TRP A 23 -17.52 -32.20 26.64
CA TRP A 23 -16.73 -31.79 27.81
C TRP A 23 -15.96 -32.96 28.42
N GLN A 24 -16.67 -33.94 29.01
CA GLN A 24 -16.15 -35.21 29.52
C GLN A 24 -17.26 -36.27 29.63
N THR A 25 -17.07 -37.44 29.02
CA THR A 25 -17.98 -38.58 29.20
C THR A 25 -17.88 -39.14 30.62
N PRO A 26 -18.98 -39.18 31.42
CA PRO A 26 -18.94 -39.76 32.75
C PRO A 26 -18.54 -41.24 32.75
N GLY A 27 -17.60 -41.62 33.62
CA GLY A 27 -17.31 -43.02 33.96
C GLY A 27 -16.30 -43.79 33.09
N LEU A 28 -15.79 -43.27 31.97
CA LEU A 28 -14.90 -44.02 31.06
C LEU A 28 -13.53 -43.38 30.74
N ALA A 29 -13.17 -42.28 31.40
CA ALA A 29 -11.93 -41.53 31.14
C ALA A 29 -10.61 -42.34 31.24
N LEU A 30 -10.59 -43.45 32.00
CA LEU A 30 -9.41 -44.32 32.12
C LEU A 30 -9.17 -45.23 30.91
N PHE A 31 -10.15 -45.41 30.01
CA PHE A 31 -10.05 -46.27 28.83
C PHE A 31 -10.27 -45.53 27.50
N ALA A 32 -10.88 -44.35 27.52
CA ALA A 32 -11.01 -43.49 26.36
C ALA A 32 -9.64 -42.89 25.95
N ARG A 33 -8.97 -43.47 24.95
CA ARG A 33 -7.72 -42.94 24.35
C ARG A 33 -7.92 -41.66 23.51
N ARG A 34 -8.83 -40.78 23.92
CA ARG A 34 -9.37 -39.68 23.11
C ARG A 34 -9.36 -38.41 23.94
N PRO A 35 -8.74 -37.30 23.48
CA PRO A 35 -8.91 -36.03 24.17
C PRO A 35 -10.36 -35.58 24.04
N LEU A 36 -10.96 -35.14 25.14
CA LEU A 36 -12.20 -34.37 25.15
C LEU A 36 -11.88 -32.89 25.41
N LEU A 37 -12.87 -31.99 25.33
CA LEU A 37 -12.64 -30.54 25.41
C LEU A 37 -11.94 -30.14 26.72
N ARG A 38 -12.33 -30.73 27.86
CA ARG A 38 -11.64 -30.52 29.14
C ARG A 38 -10.17 -30.96 29.10
N ASP A 39 -9.89 -32.12 28.50
CA ASP A 39 -8.53 -32.67 28.44
C ASP A 39 -7.61 -31.82 27.54
N LEU A 40 -8.15 -31.17 26.50
CA LEU A 40 -7.41 -30.23 25.66
C LEU A 40 -7.04 -28.96 26.44
N LEU A 41 -7.99 -28.38 27.17
CA LEU A 41 -7.77 -27.18 27.98
C LEU A 41 -6.79 -27.43 29.14
N GLU A 42 -6.81 -28.63 29.73
CA GLU A 42 -5.87 -29.04 30.78
C GLU A 42 -4.45 -29.28 30.23
N ARG A 43 -4.31 -29.81 29.01
CA ARG A 43 -3.00 -30.10 28.38
C ARG A 43 -2.38 -28.90 27.66
N CYS A 44 -3.19 -27.93 27.26
CA CYS A 44 -2.76 -26.71 26.57
C CYS A 44 -3.10 -25.44 27.39
N PRO A 45 -2.64 -25.29 28.64
CA PRO A 45 -2.94 -24.12 29.46
C PRO A 45 -2.21 -22.86 28.95
N ARG A 46 -2.87 -21.72 29.10
CA ARG A 46 -2.44 -20.39 28.64
C ARG A 46 -1.12 -19.92 29.29
N GLU A 47 -0.90 -20.27 30.55
CA GLU A 47 0.33 -19.99 31.28
C GLU A 47 0.77 -21.21 32.09
N HIS A 48 2.09 -21.44 32.16
CA HIS A 48 2.73 -22.49 32.95
C HIS A 48 3.69 -21.88 33.98
N ARG A 49 3.73 -22.44 35.19
CA ARG A 49 4.77 -22.16 36.19
C ARG A 49 5.49 -23.46 36.54
N GLY A 50 6.61 -23.71 35.87
CA GLY A 50 7.30 -25.01 35.95
C GLY A 50 6.48 -26.09 35.24
N ARG A 51 5.99 -27.08 36.00
CA ARG A 51 5.11 -28.15 35.48
C ARG A 51 3.62 -27.95 35.76
N ALA A 52 3.23 -26.90 36.49
CA ALA A 52 1.84 -26.62 36.81
C ALA A 52 1.25 -25.59 35.83
N ALA A 53 -0.01 -25.79 35.43
CA ALA A 53 -0.82 -24.77 34.79
C ALA A 53 -1.07 -23.61 35.78
N THR A 54 -1.05 -22.37 35.29
CA THR A 54 -1.41 -21.18 36.09
C THR A 54 -2.47 -20.30 35.44
N ARG A 55 -2.81 -20.52 34.16
CA ARG A 55 -4.03 -19.98 33.53
C ARG A 55 -4.62 -20.94 32.50
N CYS A 56 -5.94 -20.93 32.37
CA CYS A 56 -6.64 -21.54 31.24
C CYS A 56 -6.88 -20.53 30.09
N PHE A 57 -7.34 -21.00 28.93
CA PHE A 57 -7.86 -20.14 27.86
C PHE A 57 -9.38 -19.99 28.01
N SER A 58 -9.87 -18.77 28.20
CA SER A 58 -11.28 -18.52 28.50
C SER A 58 -12.17 -18.36 27.25
N HIS A 59 -11.58 -18.08 26.08
CA HIS A 59 -12.30 -17.89 24.81
C HIS A 59 -12.11 -19.12 23.90
N VAL A 60 -13.22 -19.74 23.48
CA VAL A 60 -13.21 -20.95 22.65
C VAL A 60 -14.30 -20.84 21.57
N THR A 61 -13.91 -21.02 20.31
CA THR A 61 -14.86 -21.23 19.20
C THR A 61 -15.04 -22.73 18.96
N LEU A 62 -16.28 -23.15 18.80
CA LEU A 62 -16.68 -24.49 18.39
C LEU A 62 -17.23 -24.43 16.97
N MET A 63 -16.67 -25.25 16.10
CA MET A 63 -17.12 -25.44 14.73
C MET A 63 -17.83 -26.79 14.68
N LEU A 64 -19.10 -26.78 14.29
CA LEU A 64 -19.94 -27.96 14.08
C LEU A 64 -20.13 -28.19 12.57
N PRO A 65 -20.59 -29.38 12.11
CA PRO A 65 -20.92 -29.58 10.70
C PRO A 65 -21.99 -28.58 10.25
N GLN A 66 -21.80 -27.94 9.09
CA GLN A 66 -22.69 -26.86 8.61
C GLN A 66 -24.17 -27.30 8.56
N GLU A 67 -24.45 -28.52 8.08
CA GLU A 67 -25.79 -29.10 7.98
C GLU A 67 -26.51 -29.15 9.35
N GLU A 68 -25.82 -29.53 10.43
CA GLU A 68 -26.38 -29.60 11.78
C GLU A 68 -26.73 -28.22 12.35
N VAL A 69 -25.96 -27.18 11.98
CA VAL A 69 -26.19 -25.79 12.41
C VAL A 69 -27.35 -25.16 11.63
N ASP A 70 -27.44 -25.44 10.33
CA ASP A 70 -28.57 -25.00 9.50
C ASP A 70 -29.88 -25.69 9.94
N ASP A 71 -29.85 -26.99 10.26
CA ASP A 71 -31.01 -27.69 10.84
C ASP A 71 -31.41 -27.11 12.21
N ASP A 72 -30.48 -26.80 13.12
CA ASP A 72 -30.81 -26.11 14.38
C ASP A 72 -31.38 -24.70 14.13
N TYR A 73 -30.86 -23.98 13.13
CA TYR A 73 -31.39 -22.67 12.74
C TYR A 73 -32.80 -22.75 12.11
N HIS A 74 -33.08 -23.77 11.31
CA HIS A 74 -34.38 -23.98 10.67
C HIS A 74 -35.43 -24.51 11.65
N LEU A 75 -35.08 -25.47 12.51
CA LEU A 75 -36.00 -26.17 13.41
C LEU A 75 -36.21 -25.44 14.75
N THR A 76 -35.15 -24.86 15.33
CA THR A 76 -35.20 -24.29 16.70
C THR A 76 -34.84 -22.80 16.80
N ARG A 77 -34.40 -22.19 15.68
CA ARG A 77 -33.76 -20.86 15.63
C ARG A 77 -32.46 -20.80 16.42
N GLY A 78 -31.60 -21.79 16.23
CA GLY A 78 -30.25 -21.83 16.82
C GLY A 78 -30.28 -21.97 18.34
N ALA A 79 -31.29 -22.65 18.89
CA ALA A 79 -31.46 -22.80 20.33
C ALA A 79 -30.50 -23.84 20.91
N ARG A 80 -30.23 -24.95 20.21
CA ARG A 80 -29.27 -25.98 20.67
C ARG A 80 -27.86 -25.42 20.65
N ALA A 81 -27.49 -24.64 19.62
CA ALA A 81 -26.20 -23.95 19.56
C ALA A 81 -25.99 -22.99 20.75
N ARG A 82 -27.03 -22.23 21.13
CA ARG A 82 -26.98 -21.31 22.29
C ARG A 82 -26.93 -22.04 23.63
N ASP A 83 -27.69 -23.12 23.78
CA ASP A 83 -27.71 -23.94 25.00
C ASP A 83 -26.39 -24.70 25.21
N LEU A 84 -25.79 -25.22 24.12
CA LEU A 84 -24.44 -25.78 24.09
C LEU A 84 -23.41 -24.76 24.59
N ALA A 85 -23.41 -23.53 24.05
CA ALA A 85 -22.47 -22.48 24.44
C ALA A 85 -22.63 -22.09 25.92
N GLN A 86 -23.87 -21.97 26.42
CA GLN A 86 -24.15 -21.66 27.83
C GLN A 86 -23.72 -22.80 28.77
N THR A 87 -24.04 -24.05 28.42
CA THR A 87 -23.70 -25.23 29.23
C THR A 87 -22.18 -25.45 29.28
N LEU A 88 -21.47 -25.31 28.16
CA LEU A 88 -20.01 -25.37 28.14
C LEU A 88 -19.36 -24.20 28.90
N THR A 89 -19.94 -23.00 28.85
CA THR A 89 -19.50 -21.86 29.68
C THR A 89 -19.60 -22.22 31.17
N ALA A 90 -20.71 -22.81 31.61
CA ALA A 90 -20.92 -23.21 33.01
C ALA A 90 -19.97 -24.34 33.44
N LEU A 91 -19.77 -25.37 32.59
CA LEU A 91 -18.85 -26.48 32.86
C LEU A 91 -17.39 -26.01 32.95
N HIS A 92 -16.97 -25.12 32.06
CA HIS A 92 -15.64 -24.51 32.08
C HIS A 92 -15.43 -23.66 33.35
N GLN A 93 -16.38 -22.79 33.68
CA GLN A 93 -16.29 -21.94 34.87
C GLN A 93 -16.27 -22.75 36.17
N LYS A 94 -16.94 -23.91 36.20
CA LYS A 94 -16.96 -24.87 37.31
C LYS A 94 -15.63 -25.63 37.45
N ASP A 95 -15.13 -26.23 36.37
CA ASP A 95 -13.98 -27.15 36.44
C ASP A 95 -12.62 -26.44 36.35
N PHE A 96 -12.56 -25.19 35.85
CA PHE A 96 -11.34 -24.38 35.70
C PHE A 96 -11.39 -23.00 36.39
N GLY A 97 -12.38 -22.73 37.24
CA GLY A 97 -12.60 -21.42 37.89
C GLY A 97 -11.34 -20.77 38.47
N ASP A 98 -10.58 -21.53 39.25
CA ASP A 98 -9.33 -21.08 39.92
C ASP A 98 -8.22 -20.69 38.93
N LEU A 99 -8.28 -21.13 37.68
CA LEU A 99 -7.30 -20.87 36.61
C LEU A 99 -7.75 -19.81 35.60
N LEU A 100 -8.94 -19.22 35.78
CA LEU A 100 -9.45 -18.12 34.95
C LEU A 100 -9.13 -16.75 35.57
N GLY A 101 -9.12 -16.66 36.90
CA GLY A 101 -8.77 -15.44 37.63
C GLY A 101 -9.80 -14.32 37.43
N ALA A 102 -9.55 -13.44 36.44
CA ALA A 102 -10.46 -12.35 36.05
C ALA A 102 -10.89 -12.44 34.57
N ASP A 103 -10.39 -13.41 33.81
CA ASP A 103 -10.73 -13.63 32.42
C ASP A 103 -12.14 -14.27 32.33
N GLN A 104 -13.08 -13.63 31.61
CA GLN A 104 -14.44 -14.19 31.41
C GLN A 104 -14.41 -15.38 30.45
N VAL A 105 -15.13 -16.46 30.78
CA VAL A 105 -15.38 -17.55 29.83
C VAL A 105 -16.37 -17.11 28.76
N ARG A 106 -16.04 -17.35 27.49
CA ARG A 106 -16.91 -17.10 26.33
C ARG A 106 -16.79 -18.26 25.36
N TYR A 107 -17.95 -18.74 24.91
CA TYR A 107 -18.08 -19.75 23.87
C TYR A 107 -18.84 -19.18 22.68
N ASP A 108 -18.36 -19.51 21.48
CA ASP A 108 -19.03 -19.23 20.21
C ASP A 108 -19.23 -20.55 19.46
N VAL A 109 -20.34 -20.69 18.73
CA VAL A 109 -20.75 -21.94 18.06
C VAL A 109 -21.15 -21.60 16.63
N VAL A 110 -20.35 -22.07 15.68
CA VAL A 110 -20.48 -21.77 14.24
C VAL A 110 -20.52 -23.06 13.43
N GLY A 111 -21.06 -22.98 12.21
CA GLY A 111 -20.98 -24.09 11.24
C GLY A 111 -19.67 -24.06 10.45
N ALA A 112 -19.28 -25.21 9.90
CA ALA A 112 -18.15 -25.37 9.00
C ALA A 112 -18.39 -26.53 8.00
N ASP A 113 -18.17 -26.27 6.71
CA ASP A 113 -18.38 -27.25 5.62
C ASP A 113 -17.36 -28.41 5.62
N ALA A 114 -16.22 -28.23 6.30
CA ALA A 114 -15.11 -29.19 6.28
C ALA A 114 -15.27 -30.37 7.26
N LEU A 115 -16.31 -30.37 8.10
CA LEU A 115 -16.50 -31.34 9.18
C LEU A 115 -17.50 -32.43 8.80
N ALA A 116 -17.12 -33.69 9.01
CA ALA A 116 -18.02 -34.82 8.78
C ALA A 116 -19.02 -34.99 9.95
N PRO A 117 -20.19 -35.62 9.74
CA PRO A 117 -21.17 -35.89 10.80
C PRO A 117 -20.55 -36.56 12.05
N GLY A 118 -20.91 -36.05 13.23
CA GLY A 118 -20.35 -36.49 14.50
C GLY A 118 -18.87 -36.11 14.72
N GLN A 119 -18.33 -35.15 13.95
CA GLN A 119 -17.11 -34.42 14.24
C GLN A 119 -17.42 -32.98 14.68
N ILE A 120 -16.54 -32.39 15.47
CA ILE A 120 -16.50 -30.95 15.76
C ILE A 120 -15.05 -30.49 15.71
N GLU A 121 -14.80 -29.22 15.43
CA GLU A 121 -13.48 -28.60 15.63
C GLU A 121 -13.53 -27.61 16.78
N VAL A 122 -12.52 -27.69 17.65
CA VAL A 122 -12.34 -26.79 18.80
C VAL A 122 -11.18 -25.86 18.51
N LYS A 123 -11.39 -24.55 18.65
CA LYS A 123 -10.38 -23.51 18.38
C LYS A 123 -10.24 -22.55 19.56
N PHE A 124 -9.02 -22.41 20.10
CA PHE A 124 -8.69 -21.54 21.24
C PHE A 124 -7.23 -21.07 21.16
N GLY A 125 -6.80 -20.09 21.96
CA GLY A 125 -5.40 -19.62 21.96
C GLY A 125 -5.25 -18.13 22.23
N HIS A 126 -4.01 -17.63 22.25
CA HIS A 126 -3.75 -16.22 22.60
C HIS A 126 -4.29 -15.19 21.58
N ALA A 127 -4.57 -15.62 20.35
CA ALA A 127 -5.13 -14.80 19.28
C ALA A 127 -6.57 -15.21 18.90
N VAL A 128 -7.19 -16.13 19.65
CA VAL A 128 -8.63 -16.42 19.56
C VAL A 128 -9.34 -15.51 20.56
N TYR A 129 -10.30 -14.72 20.08
CA TYR A 129 -10.95 -13.69 20.89
C TYR A 129 -12.41 -13.55 20.52
N LEU A 130 -13.28 -13.59 21.54
CA LEU A 130 -14.71 -13.39 21.42
C LEU A 130 -15.07 -12.10 22.18
N PRO A 131 -15.65 -11.08 21.52
CA PRO A 131 -15.95 -9.79 22.15
C PRO A 131 -17.10 -9.87 23.15
N ALA A 132 -17.20 -8.88 24.04
CA ALA A 132 -18.40 -8.73 24.87
C ALA A 132 -19.58 -8.23 24.00
N PRO A 133 -20.85 -8.49 24.38
CA PRO A 133 -22.02 -8.07 23.60
C PRO A 133 -22.15 -6.56 23.36
N ASP A 134 -21.51 -5.74 24.20
CA ASP A 134 -21.46 -4.28 24.13
C ASP A 134 -20.07 -3.72 23.73
N GLU A 135 -19.09 -4.60 23.47
CA GLU A 135 -17.71 -4.21 23.17
C GLU A 135 -17.58 -3.64 21.76
N LYS A 136 -17.00 -2.45 21.66
CA LYS A 136 -16.94 -1.68 20.41
C LYS A 136 -15.63 -1.95 19.68
N ILE A 137 -15.73 -2.19 18.37
CA ILE A 137 -14.58 -2.36 17.47
C ILE A 137 -13.66 -1.14 17.62
N LEU A 138 -12.39 -1.37 17.93
CA LEU A 138 -11.36 -0.34 18.08
C LEU A 138 -10.65 -0.07 16.74
N PHE A 139 -10.33 -1.12 15.98
CA PHE A 139 -9.72 -1.03 14.66
C PHE A 139 -10.43 -1.93 13.65
N ASN A 140 -10.51 -1.50 12.39
CA ASN A 140 -10.82 -2.35 11.24
C ASN A 140 -9.54 -2.66 10.47
N VAL A 141 -9.31 -3.94 10.16
CA VAL A 141 -8.18 -4.41 9.36
C VAL A 141 -8.66 -4.74 7.94
N SER A 142 -7.95 -4.24 6.93
CA SER A 142 -8.17 -4.59 5.54
C SER A 142 -6.86 -4.84 4.80
N VAL A 143 -6.93 -5.65 3.75
CA VAL A 143 -5.78 -6.02 2.89
C VAL A 143 -6.01 -5.64 1.44
N SER A 144 -4.91 -5.43 0.72
CA SER A 144 -4.92 -5.16 -0.72
C SER A 144 -3.66 -5.70 -1.39
N ARG A 145 -3.77 -6.08 -2.67
CA ARG A 145 -2.64 -6.44 -3.52
C ARG A 145 -2.10 -5.24 -4.33
N ASP A 146 -2.93 -4.21 -4.51
CA ASP A 146 -2.73 -3.14 -5.51
C ASP A 146 -2.97 -1.72 -4.98
N SER A 147 -3.42 -1.56 -3.72
CA SER A 147 -3.92 -0.34 -3.05
C SER A 147 -5.16 0.32 -3.67
N ALA A 148 -5.70 -0.23 -4.76
CA ALA A 148 -6.92 0.24 -5.41
C ALA A 148 -8.18 -0.45 -4.85
N VAL A 149 -8.10 -1.76 -4.62
CA VAL A 149 -9.19 -2.57 -4.06
C VAL A 149 -8.80 -3.11 -2.68
N TRP A 150 -9.59 -2.79 -1.66
CA TRP A 150 -9.34 -3.14 -0.27
C TRP A 150 -10.41 -4.10 0.28
N HIS A 151 -9.99 -5.28 0.71
CA HIS A 151 -10.84 -6.31 1.29
C HIS A 151 -10.78 -6.25 2.81
N PRO A 152 -11.92 -6.19 3.53
CA PRO A 152 -11.91 -6.33 4.99
C PRO A 152 -11.42 -7.73 5.38
N VAL A 153 -10.73 -7.83 6.52
CA VAL A 153 -10.28 -9.11 7.10
C VAL A 153 -10.96 -9.33 8.45
N CYS A 154 -10.79 -8.38 9.38
CA CYS A 154 -11.33 -8.52 10.72
C CYS A 154 -11.46 -7.18 11.46
N PRO A 155 -12.38 -7.10 12.44
CA PRO A 155 -12.31 -6.12 13.52
C PRO A 155 -11.19 -6.49 14.51
N VAL A 156 -10.74 -5.50 15.30
CA VAL A 156 -9.93 -5.69 16.50
C VAL A 156 -10.59 -4.93 17.65
N TYR A 157 -10.73 -5.57 18.80
CA TYR A 157 -11.41 -5.03 19.98
C TYR A 157 -10.42 -4.54 21.05
N PRO A 158 -10.81 -3.65 21.99
CA PRO A 158 -9.92 -3.07 22.99
C PRO A 158 -9.12 -4.11 23.81
N ASP A 159 -9.78 -5.16 24.31
CA ASP A 159 -9.13 -6.18 25.14
C ASP A 159 -8.52 -7.34 24.31
N GLN A 160 -8.72 -7.33 22.98
CA GLN A 160 -8.11 -8.30 22.07
C GLN A 160 -6.63 -7.98 21.87
N ARG A 161 -5.75 -8.62 22.65
CA ARG A 161 -4.31 -8.36 22.62
C ARG A 161 -3.59 -8.81 21.35
N LEU A 162 -4.04 -9.90 20.71
CA LEU A 162 -3.39 -10.45 19.51
C LEU A 162 -4.41 -10.79 18.42
N VAL A 163 -3.99 -10.62 17.18
CA VAL A 163 -4.67 -11.14 15.98
C VAL A 163 -3.64 -11.84 15.11
N LEU A 164 -3.91 -13.08 14.70
CA LEU A 164 -3.11 -13.78 13.70
C LEU A 164 -3.90 -13.82 12.39
N ILE A 165 -3.29 -13.35 11.30
CA ILE A 165 -3.89 -13.34 9.96
C ILE A 165 -3.02 -14.18 9.03
N GLY A 166 -3.61 -15.11 8.31
CA GLY A 166 -2.89 -16.07 7.46
C GLY A 166 -3.63 -16.44 6.19
N ALA A 167 -3.20 -17.54 5.57
CA ALA A 167 -3.81 -18.11 4.37
C ALA A 167 -5.22 -18.68 4.62
N ASP A 168 -5.39 -19.35 5.75
CA ASP A 168 -6.60 -20.11 6.12
C ASP A 168 -7.06 -19.75 7.54
N ALA A 169 -8.34 -19.95 7.82
CA ALA A 169 -8.98 -19.70 9.10
C ALA A 169 -8.85 -20.88 10.09
N SER A 170 -8.22 -21.99 9.70
CA SER A 170 -7.79 -23.05 10.61
C SER A 170 -6.62 -22.58 11.48
N ASP A 171 -5.47 -22.33 10.86
CA ASP A 171 -4.19 -21.96 11.50
C ASP A 171 -4.12 -20.49 12.01
N ALA A 172 -4.99 -19.60 11.52
CA ALA A 172 -5.01 -18.18 11.87
C ALA A 172 -6.30 -17.77 12.60
N SER A 173 -6.29 -16.61 13.29
CA SER A 173 -7.54 -16.00 13.80
C SER A 173 -8.49 -15.73 12.65
N CYS A 174 -7.97 -15.23 11.52
CA CYS A 174 -8.72 -14.87 10.33
C CYS A 174 -7.91 -15.17 9.05
N ALA A 175 -8.56 -15.66 7.99
CA ALA A 175 -7.98 -15.74 6.65
C ALA A 175 -8.00 -14.37 5.96
N ALA A 176 -6.97 -14.04 5.17
CA ALA A 176 -6.92 -12.80 4.40
C ALA A 176 -7.11 -13.06 2.88
N PRO A 177 -8.10 -12.42 2.21
CA PRO A 177 -8.32 -12.60 0.78
C PRO A 177 -7.09 -12.27 -0.08
N GLY A 178 -6.78 -13.16 -1.03
CA GLY A 178 -5.64 -12.99 -1.94
C GLY A 178 -4.26 -13.20 -1.27
N TRP A 179 -4.18 -14.04 -0.23
CA TRP A 179 -2.96 -14.31 0.52
C TRP A 179 -1.79 -14.78 -0.38
N PRO A 180 -0.64 -14.07 -0.39
CA PRO A 180 0.41 -14.33 -1.36
C PRO A 180 1.66 -15.01 -0.77
N PHE A 181 1.65 -15.40 0.51
CA PHE A 181 2.84 -15.82 1.25
C PHE A 181 2.95 -17.33 1.52
N GLY A 182 2.03 -18.14 0.98
CA GLY A 182 1.91 -19.57 1.31
C GLY A 182 1.37 -19.82 2.73
N PRO A 183 1.30 -21.08 3.19
CA PRO A 183 0.73 -21.44 4.48
C PRO A 183 1.60 -21.00 5.67
N ASP A 184 2.93 -21.10 5.55
CA ASP A 184 3.87 -20.79 6.65
C ASP A 184 3.95 -19.29 7.01
N GLY A 185 3.46 -18.43 6.12
CA GLY A 185 3.40 -16.98 6.33
C GLY A 185 2.20 -16.59 7.17
N ALA A 186 2.41 -15.77 8.20
CA ALA A 186 1.34 -15.12 8.95
C ALA A 186 1.71 -13.70 9.43
N ILE A 187 0.71 -12.82 9.48
CA ILE A 187 0.78 -11.51 10.12
C ILE A 187 0.32 -11.66 11.57
N LEU A 188 1.14 -11.22 12.52
CA LEU A 188 0.74 -11.04 13.91
C LEU A 188 0.54 -9.54 14.18
N ILE A 189 -0.69 -9.15 14.50
CA ILE A 189 -1.01 -7.83 15.04
C ILE A 189 -1.01 -7.94 16.57
N ILE A 190 -0.29 -7.02 17.22
CA ILE A 190 -0.26 -6.87 18.68
C ILE A 190 -0.95 -5.55 19.02
N ASN A 191 -1.95 -5.62 19.89
CA ASN A 191 -2.71 -4.50 20.41
C ASN A 191 -2.43 -4.38 21.91
N ASP A 192 -1.66 -3.37 22.30
CA ASP A 192 -1.34 -3.10 23.71
C ASP A 192 -2.44 -2.31 24.45
N GLY A 193 -3.57 -2.03 23.79
CA GLY A 193 -4.77 -1.40 24.36
C GLY A 193 -5.24 -0.15 23.59
N PRO A 194 -6.35 0.47 24.03
CA PRO A 194 -7.00 1.56 23.30
C PRO A 194 -6.12 2.80 23.07
N ASP A 195 -5.10 3.04 23.90
CA ASP A 195 -4.24 4.23 23.78
C ASP A 195 -2.95 3.98 22.95
N ALA A 196 -2.71 2.73 22.52
CA ALA A 196 -1.55 2.35 21.74
C ALA A 196 -1.86 2.24 20.23
N PRO A 197 -0.90 2.57 19.34
CA PRO A 197 -0.96 2.13 17.95
C PRO A 197 -0.62 0.62 17.86
N PRO A 198 -1.33 -0.17 17.05
CA PRO A 198 -1.08 -1.60 16.96
C PRO A 198 0.25 -1.90 16.27
N ILE A 199 1.01 -2.86 16.81
CA ILE A 199 2.31 -3.28 16.31
C ILE A 199 2.11 -4.46 15.35
N VAL A 200 2.63 -4.35 14.13
CA VAL A 200 2.55 -5.41 13.11
C VAL A 200 3.88 -6.16 13.04
N GLN A 201 3.82 -7.50 13.06
CA GLN A 201 4.96 -8.40 12.87
C GLN A 201 4.62 -9.49 11.84
N MET A 202 5.64 -10.04 11.19
CA MET A 202 5.51 -11.24 10.36
C MET A 202 6.04 -12.50 11.08
N ARG A 203 5.49 -13.65 10.69
CA ARG A 203 5.91 -15.00 11.07
C ARG A 203 6.12 -15.84 9.79
N PRO A 204 7.17 -16.69 9.71
CA PRO A 204 8.36 -16.68 10.56
C PRO A 204 9.05 -15.31 10.61
N LYS A 205 9.77 -15.03 11.71
CA LYS A 205 10.53 -13.80 11.87
C LYS A 205 11.64 -13.75 10.82
N ASP A 206 12.00 -12.55 10.37
CA ASP A 206 13.12 -12.27 9.45
C ASP A 206 12.94 -12.82 8.00
N GLY A 207 11.91 -13.64 7.73
CA GLY A 207 11.53 -14.11 6.39
C GLY A 207 10.79 -13.10 5.51
N PHE A 208 10.40 -11.94 6.05
CA PHE A 208 9.61 -10.92 5.37
C PHE A 208 10.09 -9.50 5.71
N ASP A 209 9.96 -8.58 4.76
CA ASP A 209 10.11 -7.14 4.97
C ASP A 209 8.73 -6.51 5.19
N CYS A 210 8.54 -5.82 6.31
CA CYS A 210 7.28 -5.20 6.71
C CYS A 210 7.54 -3.75 7.11
N ARG A 211 7.00 -2.79 6.34
CA ARG A 211 7.24 -1.35 6.55
C ARG A 211 5.94 -0.56 6.49
N PHE A 212 5.70 0.27 7.49
CA PHE A 212 4.63 1.27 7.44
C PHE A 212 5.04 2.46 6.56
N ASP A 213 4.15 2.91 5.68
CA ASP A 213 4.28 4.21 5.00
C ASP A 213 3.29 5.21 5.60
N PRO A 214 3.76 6.22 6.37
CA PRO A 214 2.91 7.28 6.90
C PRO A 214 2.20 8.13 5.84
N ARG A 215 2.69 8.17 4.58
CA ARG A 215 2.05 8.95 3.51
C ARG A 215 0.83 8.24 2.92
N SER A 216 0.91 6.92 2.77
CA SER A 216 -0.17 6.09 2.23
C SER A 216 -1.07 5.48 3.30
N GLY A 217 -0.65 5.50 4.58
CA GLY A 217 -1.45 5.08 5.73
C GLY A 217 -1.65 3.56 5.84
N TYR A 218 -0.70 2.77 5.33
CA TYR A 218 -0.73 1.31 5.37
C TYR A 218 0.68 0.71 5.46
N TYR A 219 0.75 -0.55 5.88
CA TYR A 219 1.96 -1.36 5.84
C TYR A 219 2.10 -2.02 4.47
N THR A 220 3.32 -2.00 3.92
CA THR A 220 3.71 -2.86 2.79
C THR A 220 4.50 -4.05 3.33
N ILE A 221 4.09 -5.25 2.93
CA ILE A 221 4.66 -6.53 3.34
C ILE A 221 5.17 -7.25 2.09
N LYS A 222 6.39 -7.78 2.13
CA LYS A 222 7.01 -8.55 1.04
C LYS A 222 7.73 -9.78 1.58
N SER A 223 7.74 -10.87 0.80
CA SER A 223 8.61 -12.00 1.11
C SER A 223 10.08 -11.66 0.81
N ASN A 224 10.99 -12.12 1.69
CA ASN A 224 12.43 -12.09 1.44
C ASN A 224 12.90 -13.29 0.59
N ALA A 225 12.03 -14.27 0.34
CA ALA A 225 12.32 -15.42 -0.51
C ALA A 225 12.24 -15.04 -2.01
N SER A 226 13.36 -15.15 -2.71
CA SER A 226 13.47 -14.87 -4.14
C SER A 226 13.04 -16.07 -5.00
N GLY A 227 11.81 -16.04 -5.50
CA GLY A 227 11.20 -17.05 -6.38
C GLY A 227 9.82 -17.49 -5.87
N ILE A 228 8.87 -17.93 -6.70
CA ILE A 228 8.86 -18.20 -8.15
C ILE A 228 7.52 -17.66 -8.72
N GLY A 229 7.53 -17.13 -9.96
CA GLY A 229 6.31 -16.71 -10.68
C GLY A 229 6.32 -15.22 -11.03
N GLY A 230 6.47 -14.89 -12.31
CA GLY A 230 6.82 -13.54 -12.75
C GLY A 230 5.63 -12.58 -12.96
N ALA A 231 5.65 -11.44 -12.26
CA ALA A 231 5.20 -10.12 -12.74
C ALA A 231 5.66 -9.01 -11.77
N ASN A 232 6.69 -8.24 -12.13
CA ASN A 232 7.17 -7.01 -11.45
C ASN A 232 7.14 -7.02 -9.90
N GLY A 233 7.95 -7.88 -9.29
CA GLY A 233 8.19 -7.92 -7.84
C GLY A 233 7.99 -9.30 -7.24
N GLY A 234 8.49 -9.51 -6.01
CA GLY A 234 8.14 -10.68 -5.21
C GLY A 234 6.71 -10.59 -4.67
N PRO A 235 6.17 -11.67 -4.07
CA PRO A 235 4.83 -11.62 -3.47
C PRO A 235 4.76 -10.50 -2.42
N ARG A 236 3.79 -9.60 -2.63
CA ARG A 236 3.51 -8.41 -1.81
C ARG A 236 2.07 -8.45 -1.30
N LEU A 237 1.87 -7.96 -0.09
CA LEU A 237 0.55 -7.65 0.47
C LEU A 237 0.60 -6.26 1.11
N LEU A 238 -0.51 -5.54 1.07
CA LEU A 238 -0.71 -4.30 1.81
C LEU A 238 -1.69 -4.56 2.94
N LEU A 239 -1.40 -4.02 4.12
CA LEU A 239 -2.22 -4.15 5.32
C LEU A 239 -2.55 -2.75 5.86
N LYS A 240 -3.83 -2.41 5.91
CA LYS A 240 -4.33 -1.16 6.47
C LYS A 240 -5.09 -1.44 7.75
N ILE A 241 -4.72 -0.74 8.82
CA ILE A 241 -5.39 -0.81 10.13
C ILE A 241 -5.97 0.58 10.40
N THR A 242 -7.29 0.69 10.44
CA THR A 242 -8.01 1.97 10.56
C THR A 242 -8.76 2.02 11.88
N ARG A 243 -8.45 2.99 12.75
CA ARG A 243 -9.14 3.17 14.04
C ARG A 243 -10.57 3.62 13.80
N VAL A 244 -11.53 2.97 14.46
CA VAL A 244 -12.95 3.34 14.38
C VAL A 244 -13.15 4.68 15.10
N GLY A 245 -13.96 5.57 14.51
CA GLY A 245 -14.18 6.92 15.02
C GLY A 245 -13.05 7.92 14.76
N ALA A 246 -11.92 7.51 14.20
CA ALA A 246 -10.89 8.45 13.75
C ALA A 246 -11.32 9.11 12.43
N VAL A 247 -11.53 10.44 12.46
CA VAL A 247 -11.64 11.25 11.23
C VAL A 247 -10.31 11.11 10.48
N PRO A 248 -10.31 10.84 9.15
CA PRO A 248 -9.07 10.76 8.39
C PRO A 248 -8.33 12.10 8.46
N ALA A 249 -7.11 12.07 8.99
CA ALA A 249 -6.32 13.27 9.22
C ALA A 249 -5.98 13.96 7.89
N THR A 250 -6.71 15.04 7.58
CA THR A 250 -6.32 15.99 6.55
C THR A 250 -4.93 16.53 6.90
N SER A 251 -4.01 16.45 5.95
CA SER A 251 -2.59 16.74 6.18
C SER A 251 -2.34 18.24 6.36
N ALA A 252 -2.58 18.74 7.57
CA ALA A 252 -2.17 20.08 7.97
C ALA A 252 -0.64 20.17 7.95
N SER A 253 -0.11 21.18 7.25
CA SER A 253 1.33 21.41 7.12
C SER A 253 1.98 21.59 8.51
N PRO A 254 3.13 20.95 8.78
CA PRO A 254 3.77 21.03 10.09
C PRO A 254 4.34 22.44 10.34
N SER A 255 3.66 23.22 11.18
CA SER A 255 4.17 24.49 11.68
C SER A 255 5.30 24.26 12.69
N THR A 256 6.46 24.86 12.43
CA THR A 256 7.69 24.57 13.17
C THR A 256 7.64 25.13 14.59
N SER A 257 7.45 24.27 15.59
CA SER A 257 7.83 24.57 16.98
C SER A 257 8.71 23.46 17.55
N ARG A 258 9.93 23.83 17.94
CA ARG A 258 10.83 22.96 18.69
C ARG A 258 10.48 23.07 20.18
N ASN A 259 10.26 21.95 20.84
CA ASN A 259 10.58 21.83 22.26
C ASN A 259 11.08 20.41 22.54
N SER A 260 12.25 20.32 23.18
CA SER A 260 13.03 19.09 23.31
C SER A 260 12.81 18.42 24.67
N ILE A 261 11.97 17.40 24.70
CA ILE A 261 11.86 16.49 25.87
C ILE A 261 12.86 15.35 25.66
N LYS A 262 13.81 15.21 26.59
CA LYS A 262 14.82 14.14 26.58
C LYS A 262 14.19 12.82 27.06
N PRO A 263 14.61 11.65 26.55
CA PRO A 263 14.12 10.37 27.06
C PRO A 263 14.57 10.15 28.51
N ALA A 264 13.65 9.73 29.37
CA ALA A 264 13.95 9.38 30.75
C ALA A 264 14.62 8.00 30.81
N VAL A 265 15.89 7.96 31.23
CA VAL A 265 16.62 6.70 31.44
C VAL A 265 16.17 6.05 32.74
N TRP A 266 15.74 4.79 32.66
CA TRP A 266 15.29 4.00 33.81
C TRP A 266 16.47 3.68 34.75
N GLN A 267 16.53 4.38 35.88
CA GLN A 267 17.52 4.10 36.93
C GLN A 267 17.00 3.02 37.90
N ASN A 268 17.66 1.86 37.93
CA ASN A 268 17.50 0.89 39.00
C ASN A 268 18.05 1.45 40.32
N ARG A 269 17.28 1.33 41.41
CA ARG A 269 17.69 1.77 42.75
C ARG A 269 17.99 0.55 43.62
N SER A 270 19.27 0.24 43.77
CA SER A 270 19.78 -0.86 44.61
C SER A 270 20.00 -0.42 46.07
N ALA A 271 19.78 -1.31 47.04
CA ALA A 271 20.66 -1.57 48.20
C ALA A 271 19.99 -2.54 49.20
N GLY A 272 20.76 -3.45 49.82
CA GLY A 272 20.18 -4.49 50.69
C GLY A 272 21.05 -5.16 51.77
N ARG A 273 22.37 -4.86 51.91
CA ARG A 273 23.32 -5.44 52.91
C ARG A 273 23.59 -6.96 52.76
N SER A 274 24.77 -7.56 53.01
CA SER A 274 26.15 -7.16 53.40
C SER A 274 27.14 -8.12 52.67
N ALA A 275 28.47 -8.26 52.88
CA ALA A 275 29.43 -7.80 53.90
C ALA A 275 30.85 -7.52 53.30
N SER A 276 31.95 -8.01 53.89
CA SER A 276 33.37 -7.71 53.53
C SER A 276 34.33 -8.79 54.12
N PRO A 277 35.70 -8.74 54.07
CA PRO A 277 36.64 -7.87 53.31
C PRO A 277 37.95 -8.53 52.73
N SER A 278 38.55 -7.94 51.67
CA SER A 278 40.01 -7.72 51.37
C SER A 278 41.08 -8.87 51.37
N PRO A 279 42.36 -8.66 50.92
CA PRO A 279 42.99 -7.70 49.97
C PRO A 279 43.57 -8.44 48.70
N THR A 280 44.36 -7.93 47.72
CA THR A 280 45.48 -6.95 47.66
C THR A 280 45.73 -6.45 46.21
N SER A 281 46.57 -5.42 46.00
CA SER A 281 46.85 -4.68 44.72
C SER A 281 48.34 -4.90 44.23
N PRO A 282 48.98 -4.17 43.25
CA PRO A 282 48.59 -2.97 42.46
C PRO A 282 49.11 -2.80 40.98
N ALA A 283 48.76 -1.64 40.39
CA ALA A 283 49.55 -0.78 39.45
C ALA A 283 49.60 -1.00 37.91
N SER A 284 49.91 0.10 37.19
CA SER A 284 50.00 0.31 35.71
C SER A 284 51.43 0.79 35.31
N PRO A 285 51.83 1.10 34.04
CA PRO A 285 51.32 2.22 33.20
C PRO A 285 51.29 1.92 31.66
N ALA A 286 51.63 2.88 30.75
CA ALA A 286 51.23 2.89 29.32
C ALA A 286 52.23 3.49 28.29
N SER A 287 51.99 3.22 26.99
CA SER A 287 52.46 3.95 25.77
C SER A 287 53.98 3.95 25.44
N PRO A 288 54.48 4.44 24.25
CA PRO A 288 53.84 4.84 22.98
C PRO A 288 54.36 4.05 21.72
N ALA A 289 54.83 4.70 20.63
CA ALA A 289 54.95 4.11 19.27
C ALA A 289 56.10 4.66 18.36
N SER A 290 56.19 4.12 17.12
CA SER A 290 56.83 4.65 15.87
C SER A 290 58.31 4.39 15.55
N LEU A 291 58.64 4.12 14.25
CA LEU A 291 59.52 4.92 13.34
C LEU A 291 60.02 4.19 12.02
N THR A 292 60.13 4.97 10.91
CA THR A 292 61.03 4.93 9.69
C THR A 292 61.53 3.61 9.03
N SER A 293 61.75 3.38 7.70
CA SER A 293 61.80 4.12 6.39
C SER A 293 63.20 4.27 5.71
N LEU A 294 63.25 4.35 4.34
CA LEU A 294 64.41 4.61 3.42
C LEU A 294 65.30 3.38 3.06
N ALA A 295 65.98 3.22 1.89
CA ALA A 295 65.95 3.85 0.55
C ALA A 295 66.71 2.98 -0.53
N SER A 296 66.71 3.37 -1.83
CA SER A 296 67.35 2.70 -3.02
C SER A 296 68.78 3.21 -3.34
N PRO A 297 69.62 2.66 -4.29
CA PRO A 297 69.50 2.93 -5.77
C PRO A 297 70.21 1.99 -6.83
N ALA A 298 70.00 2.28 -8.15
CA ALA A 298 70.87 2.05 -9.36
C ALA A 298 71.25 0.59 -9.84
N THR A 299 71.76 0.28 -11.07
CA THR A 299 72.37 1.04 -12.22
C THR A 299 72.36 0.28 -13.60
N SER A 300 72.54 0.98 -14.74
CA SER A 300 73.06 0.54 -16.09
C SER A 300 72.18 -0.34 -17.02
N ALA A 301 72.32 -0.38 -18.38
CA ALA A 301 73.34 0.13 -19.34
C ALA A 301 72.78 0.60 -20.73
N MET A 302 73.69 1.05 -21.65
CA MET A 302 73.51 1.62 -23.03
C MET A 302 74.10 0.67 -24.12
N PRO A 303 74.27 0.97 -25.46
CA PRO A 303 74.08 2.19 -26.32
C PRO A 303 73.21 1.87 -27.61
N ALA A 304 73.28 2.41 -28.85
CA ALA A 304 74.14 3.36 -29.62
C ALA A 304 73.45 3.91 -30.92
N GLY A 305 74.09 4.88 -31.64
CA GLY A 305 73.81 5.30 -33.04
C GLY A 305 72.80 6.47 -33.21
N ALA A 306 73.08 7.69 -33.72
CA ALA A 306 73.87 8.22 -34.87
C ALA A 306 73.11 8.12 -36.23
N ASP A 307 72.92 9.17 -37.08
CA ASP A 307 73.50 10.53 -37.11
C ASP A 307 72.65 11.64 -37.83
N LEU A 308 72.82 12.89 -37.35
CA LEU A 308 72.97 14.21 -38.04
C LEU A 308 72.01 14.82 -39.12
N THR A 309 71.56 16.07 -38.85
CA THR A 309 71.26 17.22 -39.78
C THR A 309 70.12 17.07 -40.83
N ALA A 310 69.41 18.08 -41.39
CA ALA A 310 69.35 19.58 -41.40
C ALA A 310 67.98 19.99 -42.08
N LEU A 311 67.43 21.23 -42.20
CA LEU A 311 67.58 22.62 -41.71
C LEU A 311 66.21 23.38 -41.95
N PRO A 312 65.93 24.59 -41.39
CA PRO A 312 64.55 25.18 -41.34
C PRO A 312 64.25 26.46 -42.18
N VAL A 313 62.97 26.92 -42.11
CA VAL A 313 62.38 28.28 -42.39
C VAL A 313 61.78 28.58 -43.79
N SER A 314 60.47 28.91 -43.82
CA SER A 314 59.87 30.08 -44.54
C SER A 314 58.36 30.28 -44.24
N HIS A 315 57.77 31.44 -44.64
CA HIS A 315 56.50 31.99 -44.13
C HIS A 315 55.33 32.11 -45.16
N LYS A 316 54.16 32.55 -44.64
CA LYS A 316 52.91 33.03 -45.33
C LYS A 316 51.97 31.94 -45.89
N ALA A 317 50.64 32.16 -46.01
CA ALA A 317 49.79 33.32 -45.69
C ALA A 317 48.42 32.89 -45.07
N ALA A 318 47.57 33.86 -44.72
CA ALA A 318 46.35 33.63 -43.93
C ALA A 318 45.12 33.16 -44.74
N ARG A 319 44.25 32.40 -44.08
CA ARG A 319 42.80 32.35 -44.28
C ARG A 319 42.13 32.59 -42.90
N PRO A 320 40.93 33.21 -42.82
CA PRO A 320 40.14 33.14 -41.61
C PRO A 320 39.79 31.67 -41.35
N ALA A 321 39.87 31.23 -40.10
CA ALA A 321 39.40 29.90 -39.73
C ALA A 321 37.88 29.85 -39.89
N GLU A 322 37.38 28.85 -40.63
CA GLU A 322 36.00 28.41 -40.46
C GLU A 322 35.87 27.97 -39.01
N SER A 323 35.06 28.67 -38.23
CA SER A 323 34.97 28.39 -36.80
C SER A 323 34.33 27.02 -36.61
N GLU A 324 35.11 26.08 -36.06
CA GLU A 324 34.57 24.87 -35.42
C GLU A 324 33.72 25.30 -34.22
N ALA A 325 32.50 25.75 -34.51
CA ALA A 325 31.44 25.90 -33.55
C ALA A 325 31.06 24.51 -33.06
N THR A 326 31.81 24.01 -32.07
CA THR A 326 31.51 22.79 -31.33
C THR A 326 30.02 22.78 -31.03
N TYR A 327 29.29 21.83 -31.64
CA TYR A 327 27.84 21.81 -31.64
C TYR A 327 27.34 21.42 -30.24
N ALA A 328 27.34 22.38 -29.34
CA ALA A 328 26.61 22.30 -28.09
C ALA A 328 25.14 22.09 -28.45
N PRO A 329 24.49 20.99 -28.04
CA PRO A 329 23.09 20.79 -28.34
C PRO A 329 22.30 21.90 -27.66
N ALA A 330 21.78 22.83 -28.46
CA ALA A 330 20.94 23.92 -27.98
C ALA A 330 19.82 23.35 -27.12
N ALA A 331 19.57 23.97 -25.96
CA ALA A 331 18.67 23.42 -24.94
C ALA A 331 17.34 23.01 -25.57
N GLN A 332 17.09 21.70 -25.63
CA GLN A 332 15.87 21.15 -26.21
C GLN A 332 14.73 21.31 -25.23
N GLN A 333 14.15 22.50 -25.31
CA GLN A 333 12.81 22.84 -24.85
C GLN A 333 11.84 21.71 -25.17
N ARG A 334 10.96 21.41 -24.22
CA ARG A 334 10.02 20.29 -24.37
C ARG A 334 8.68 20.58 -23.73
N VAL A 335 7.66 19.92 -24.27
CA VAL A 335 6.32 19.90 -23.68
C VAL A 335 6.04 18.47 -23.24
N SER A 336 5.63 18.32 -21.99
CA SER A 336 5.52 17.02 -21.34
C SER A 336 4.12 16.82 -20.77
N LEU A 337 3.41 15.78 -21.21
CA LEU A 337 2.19 15.34 -20.56
C LEU A 337 2.54 14.73 -19.20
N VAL A 338 2.13 15.37 -18.10
CA VAL A 338 2.42 14.91 -16.73
C VAL A 338 1.20 14.38 -15.99
N ALA A 339 -0.01 14.77 -16.40
CA ALA A 339 -1.25 14.31 -15.79
C ALA A 339 -2.41 14.34 -16.79
N LEU A 340 -3.45 13.55 -16.51
CA LEU A 340 -4.72 13.56 -17.23
C LEU A 340 -5.79 14.23 -16.36
N ALA A 341 -6.48 15.22 -16.91
CA ALA A 341 -7.60 15.88 -16.25
C ALA A 341 -8.88 15.04 -16.50
N LEU A 342 -9.41 14.39 -15.45
CA LEU A 342 -10.53 13.46 -15.58
C LEU A 342 -11.84 14.26 -15.75
N PRO A 343 -12.51 14.21 -16.92
CA PRO A 343 -13.63 15.08 -17.22
C PRO A 343 -14.91 14.67 -16.49
N ARG A 344 -15.75 15.65 -16.17
CA ARG A 344 -17.16 15.42 -15.85
C ARG A 344 -17.92 14.99 -17.09
N LEU A 345 -18.32 13.72 -17.14
CA LEU A 345 -19.11 13.16 -18.24
C LEU A 345 -20.57 13.62 -18.18
N SER A 346 -21.04 14.09 -17.02
CA SER A 346 -22.34 14.76 -16.88
C SER A 346 -22.56 15.91 -17.87
N ARG A 347 -21.49 16.65 -18.21
CA ARG A 347 -21.49 17.76 -19.20
C ARG A 347 -21.61 17.31 -20.66
N TYR A 348 -21.54 16.00 -20.90
CA TYR A 348 -21.44 15.41 -22.24
C TYR A 348 -22.49 14.33 -22.50
N ARG A 349 -23.57 14.29 -21.69
CA ARG A 349 -24.66 13.31 -21.79
C ARG A 349 -25.27 13.23 -23.19
N ASP A 350 -25.46 14.37 -23.84
CA ASP A 350 -25.98 14.48 -25.22
C ASP A 350 -25.09 13.81 -26.28
N THR A 351 -23.84 13.45 -25.94
CA THR A 351 -22.93 12.71 -26.82
C THR A 351 -23.05 11.19 -26.70
N GLY A 352 -23.91 10.69 -25.81
CA GLY A 352 -24.07 9.26 -25.49
C GLY A 352 -22.91 8.67 -24.68
N ALA A 353 -22.04 9.49 -24.10
CA ALA A 353 -20.87 9.06 -23.34
C ALA A 353 -21.25 8.51 -21.94
N SER A 354 -21.10 7.20 -21.72
CA SER A 354 -21.50 6.54 -20.48
C SER A 354 -20.37 6.22 -19.52
N ALA A 355 -19.14 6.00 -20.02
CA ALA A 355 -17.94 5.94 -19.20
C ALA A 355 -16.66 6.31 -19.97
N LEU A 356 -15.70 6.89 -19.27
CA LEU A 356 -14.31 7.02 -19.70
C LEU A 356 -13.48 6.03 -18.87
N GLU A 357 -12.68 5.20 -19.52
CA GLU A 357 -11.72 4.30 -18.87
C GLU A 357 -10.30 4.52 -19.40
N LEU A 358 -9.33 4.50 -18.49
CA LEU A 358 -7.93 4.78 -18.70
C LEU A 358 -7.12 3.58 -18.18
N PRO A 359 -6.77 2.60 -19.05
CA PRO A 359 -5.95 1.46 -18.69
C PRO A 359 -4.48 1.85 -18.57
N PHE A 360 -3.81 1.30 -17.56
CA PHE A 360 -2.38 1.44 -17.34
C PHE A 360 -1.73 0.06 -17.22
N ASP A 361 -0.62 -0.15 -17.91
CA ASP A 361 0.09 -1.43 -17.95
C ASP A 361 0.98 -1.67 -16.71
N GLY A 362 1.75 -2.77 -16.72
CA GLY A 362 2.73 -3.08 -15.66
C GLY A 362 3.90 -2.09 -15.54
N THR A 363 3.99 -1.07 -16.41
CA THR A 363 4.93 0.06 -16.29
C THR A 363 4.25 1.34 -15.79
N LEU A 364 2.92 1.36 -15.73
CA LEU A 364 2.06 2.53 -15.51
C LEU A 364 2.14 3.57 -16.63
N ALA A 365 2.37 3.11 -17.86
CA ALA A 365 2.07 3.85 -19.08
C ALA A 365 0.61 3.64 -19.50
N VAL A 366 -0.01 4.62 -20.18
CA VAL A 366 -1.36 4.48 -20.74
C VAL A 366 -1.34 3.40 -21.81
N SER A 367 -2.19 2.39 -21.68
CA SER A 367 -2.20 1.20 -22.55
C SER A 367 -3.51 1.02 -23.30
N HIS A 368 -3.44 0.26 -24.40
CA HIS A 368 -4.57 -0.16 -25.22
C HIS A 368 -4.84 -1.67 -25.15
N ASP A 369 -4.10 -2.39 -24.29
CA ASP A 369 -4.15 -3.85 -24.14
C ASP A 369 -5.06 -4.31 -22.97
N ALA A 370 -5.44 -5.59 -22.99
CA ALA A 370 -6.26 -6.22 -21.97
C ALA A 370 -5.52 -6.47 -20.64
N SER A 371 -4.19 -6.56 -20.62
CA SER A 371 -3.38 -6.88 -19.42
C SER A 371 -3.12 -5.71 -18.45
N ALA A 372 -4.05 -4.74 -18.37
CA ALA A 372 -3.90 -3.55 -17.54
C ALA A 372 -3.76 -3.88 -16.05
N ALA A 373 -2.70 -3.36 -15.42
CA ALA A 373 -2.44 -3.49 -13.98
C ALA A 373 -3.43 -2.65 -13.14
N ILE A 374 -3.85 -1.50 -13.67
CA ILE A 374 -4.93 -0.68 -13.10
C ILE A 374 -5.69 0.04 -14.23
N ILE A 375 -6.99 0.23 -14.03
CA ILE A 375 -7.85 1.03 -14.90
C ILE A 375 -8.52 2.09 -14.01
N PHE A 376 -8.28 3.36 -14.30
CA PHE A 376 -9.03 4.47 -13.71
C PHE A 376 -10.22 4.81 -14.61
N GLY A 377 -11.35 5.21 -14.03
CA GLY A 377 -12.49 5.60 -14.85
C GLY A 377 -13.46 6.57 -14.19
N VAL A 378 -14.28 7.19 -15.05
CA VAL A 378 -15.37 8.12 -14.70
C VAL A 378 -16.67 7.60 -15.30
N THR A 379 -17.79 7.67 -14.58
CA THR A 379 -19.13 7.33 -15.09
C THR A 379 -19.89 8.58 -15.59
N ALA A 380 -21.01 8.39 -16.30
CA ALA A 380 -21.95 9.47 -16.65
C ALA A 380 -22.53 10.27 -15.45
N ASN A 381 -22.35 9.76 -14.22
CA ASN A 381 -22.70 10.42 -12.96
C ASN A 381 -21.47 11.05 -12.26
N ASP A 382 -20.37 11.25 -13.00
CA ASP A 382 -19.10 11.82 -12.54
C ASP A 382 -18.37 11.01 -11.46
N GLU A 383 -18.79 9.77 -11.20
CA GLU A 383 -18.20 8.93 -10.16
C GLU A 383 -16.86 8.34 -10.59
N LEU A 384 -15.84 8.55 -9.76
CA LEU A 384 -14.51 8.00 -9.95
C LEU A 384 -14.41 6.57 -9.41
N TYR A 385 -13.73 5.71 -10.17
CA TYR A 385 -13.40 4.34 -9.74
C TYR A 385 -12.01 3.92 -10.20
N ALA A 386 -11.45 2.97 -9.48
CA ALA A 386 -10.31 2.17 -9.90
C ALA A 386 -10.77 0.71 -10.10
N ARG A 387 -10.18 0.02 -11.07
CA ARG A 387 -10.43 -1.39 -11.39
C ARG A 387 -9.10 -2.11 -11.63
N THR A 388 -8.96 -3.30 -11.07
CA THR A 388 -7.79 -4.17 -11.17
C THR A 388 -8.25 -5.62 -11.32
N ALA A 389 -7.32 -6.59 -11.35
CA ALA A 389 -7.66 -8.01 -11.26
C ALA A 389 -8.37 -8.39 -9.93
N ALA A 390 -8.24 -7.57 -8.87
CA ALA A 390 -8.89 -7.79 -7.59
C ALA A 390 -10.32 -7.23 -7.51
N GLY A 391 -10.82 -6.57 -8.56
CA GLY A 391 -12.20 -6.07 -8.63
C GLY A 391 -12.29 -4.59 -9.04
N ARG A 392 -13.38 -3.93 -8.64
CA ARG A 392 -13.65 -2.50 -8.91
C ARG A 392 -14.09 -1.81 -7.63
N GLN A 393 -13.41 -0.73 -7.26
CA GLN A 393 -13.73 0.08 -6.08
C GLN A 393 -13.97 1.55 -6.48
N ARG A 394 -15.00 2.17 -5.90
CA ARG A 394 -15.21 3.62 -5.99
C ARG A 394 -14.10 4.34 -5.23
N VAL A 395 -13.53 5.37 -5.83
CA VAL A 395 -12.43 6.16 -5.25
C VAL A 395 -12.84 7.63 -5.13
N ALA A 396 -12.12 8.36 -4.29
CA ALA A 396 -12.22 9.81 -4.16
C ALA A 396 -10.80 10.41 -4.23
N ALA A 397 -10.71 11.69 -4.58
CA ALA A 397 -9.47 12.44 -4.54
C ALA A 397 -9.41 13.29 -3.24
N PRO A 398 -8.25 13.47 -2.60
CA PRO A 398 -6.93 12.93 -2.99
C PRO A 398 -6.77 11.44 -2.64
N ALA A 399 -6.07 10.69 -3.50
CA ALA A 399 -5.66 9.30 -3.24
C ALA A 399 -4.35 8.94 -3.97
N THR A 400 -3.63 7.95 -3.45
CA THR A 400 -2.36 7.44 -4.02
C THR A 400 -2.47 5.94 -4.26
N PHE A 401 -2.07 5.49 -5.46
CA PHE A 401 -2.19 4.11 -5.91
C PHE A 401 -0.81 3.56 -6.29
N ASN A 402 -0.43 2.45 -5.67
CA ASN A 402 0.84 1.76 -5.86
C ASN A 402 0.63 0.33 -6.44
N PRO A 403 -0.08 0.16 -7.58
CA PRO A 403 -0.47 -1.17 -8.11
C PRO A 403 0.72 -1.99 -8.66
N VAL A 404 1.86 -1.35 -8.89
CA VAL A 404 3.13 -1.98 -9.28
C VAL A 404 4.20 -1.60 -8.25
N ASP A 405 5.21 -2.45 -8.07
CA ASP A 405 6.29 -2.18 -7.14
C ASP A 405 7.18 -1.00 -7.56
N GLY A 406 7.50 -0.14 -6.59
CA GLY A 406 8.38 1.03 -6.79
C GLY A 406 7.79 2.18 -7.62
N ARG A 407 6.53 2.07 -8.08
CA ARG A 407 5.83 3.11 -8.85
C ARG A 407 4.51 3.48 -8.19
N SER A 408 4.12 4.75 -8.31
CA SER A 408 2.88 5.28 -7.76
C SER A 408 2.20 6.22 -8.75
N MET A 409 0.88 6.33 -8.63
CA MET A 409 0.05 7.31 -9.33
C MET A 409 -0.77 8.09 -8.29
N ALA A 410 -0.84 9.40 -8.46
CA ALA A 410 -1.61 10.27 -7.58
C ALA A 410 -2.90 10.72 -8.30
N LEU A 411 -4.02 10.58 -7.61
CA LEU A 411 -5.31 11.13 -8.01
C LEU A 411 -5.54 12.37 -7.14
N LEU A 412 -5.29 13.55 -7.72
CA LEU A 412 -5.34 14.85 -7.04
C LEU A 412 -6.74 15.45 -7.08
N ALA A 413 -7.13 16.10 -5.99
CA ALA A 413 -8.38 16.86 -5.92
C ALA A 413 -8.30 18.10 -6.82
N VAL A 414 -9.42 18.44 -7.45
CA VAL A 414 -9.54 19.60 -8.34
C VAL A 414 -10.15 20.78 -7.58
N VAL A 415 -9.57 21.98 -7.76
CA VAL A 415 -10.04 23.23 -7.13
C VAL A 415 -11.40 23.68 -7.70
N PRO A 416 -12.21 24.48 -6.96
CA PRO A 416 -13.54 24.91 -7.41
C PRO A 416 -13.60 25.52 -8.83
N GLU A 417 -12.59 26.31 -9.21
CA GLU A 417 -12.45 27.01 -10.50
C GLU A 417 -12.35 26.04 -11.71
N MET A 418 -11.92 24.81 -11.43
CA MET A 418 -11.77 23.71 -12.40
C MET A 418 -12.81 22.60 -12.17
N ALA A 419 -13.44 22.55 -10.99
CA ALA A 419 -14.40 21.53 -10.60
C ALA A 419 -15.70 21.55 -11.40
N GLU A 420 -15.99 22.65 -12.13
CA GLU A 420 -17.04 22.72 -13.15
C GLU A 420 -16.80 21.73 -14.30
N ARG A 421 -15.54 21.34 -14.57
CA ARG A 421 -15.14 20.55 -15.74
C ARG A 421 -14.51 19.20 -15.44
N TYR A 422 -13.86 19.07 -14.29
CA TYR A 422 -13.09 17.87 -13.93
C TYR A 422 -13.48 17.32 -12.56
N CYS A 423 -13.36 16.00 -12.41
CA CYS A 423 -13.56 15.29 -11.14
C CYS A 423 -12.25 15.20 -10.33
N ALA A 424 -11.11 15.02 -11.01
CA ALA A 424 -9.78 14.89 -10.43
C ALA A 424 -8.69 15.12 -11.49
N LEU A 425 -7.44 15.30 -11.07
CA LEU A 425 -6.27 15.16 -11.96
C LEU A 425 -5.55 13.84 -11.63
N LEU A 426 -5.26 13.02 -12.64
CA LEU A 426 -4.51 11.78 -12.49
C LEU A 426 -3.06 11.99 -12.94
N SER A 427 -2.13 12.12 -11.99
CA SER A 427 -0.69 12.24 -12.26
C SER A 427 -0.13 10.94 -12.85
N LEU A 428 0.60 11.07 -13.96
CA LEU A 428 1.24 9.94 -14.63
C LEU A 428 2.53 9.56 -13.90
N ALA A 429 2.76 8.26 -13.72
CA ALA A 429 4.00 7.73 -13.15
C ALA A 429 5.23 7.96 -14.06
N GLN A 430 5.00 8.14 -15.37
CA GLN A 430 6.00 8.49 -16.37
C GLN A 430 5.44 9.57 -17.32
N PRO A 431 6.00 10.80 -17.32
CA PRO A 431 5.58 11.84 -18.27
C PRO A 431 5.99 11.53 -19.71
N LEU A 432 5.07 11.65 -20.66
CA LEU A 432 5.39 11.59 -22.08
C LEU A 432 5.88 12.96 -22.54
N SER A 433 7.03 13.04 -23.20
CA SER A 433 7.67 14.32 -23.58
C SER A 433 7.88 14.43 -25.08
N ALA A 434 7.66 15.61 -25.64
CA ALA A 434 7.93 15.93 -27.04
C ALA A 434 8.86 17.16 -27.15
N PRO A 435 9.91 17.12 -28.01
CA PRO A 435 10.82 18.24 -28.20
C PRO A 435 10.16 19.37 -28.99
N VAL A 436 10.57 20.60 -28.71
CA VAL A 436 10.06 21.85 -29.29
C VAL A 436 11.24 22.73 -29.72
N ALA A 437 11.16 23.35 -30.89
CA ALA A 437 12.21 24.23 -31.38
C ALA A 437 12.05 25.66 -30.81
N GLY A 438 13.12 26.23 -30.26
CA GLY A 438 13.10 27.58 -29.69
C GLY A 438 12.76 28.67 -30.71
N GLY A 439 12.02 29.68 -30.26
CA GLY A 439 11.60 30.84 -31.07
C GLY A 439 10.49 30.56 -32.10
N ALA A 440 10.10 29.30 -32.32
CA ALA A 440 8.97 28.96 -33.18
C ALA A 440 7.64 28.95 -32.42
N ARG A 441 6.56 29.38 -33.09
CA ARG A 441 5.19 29.35 -32.56
C ARG A 441 4.46 28.11 -33.06
N PHE A 442 3.98 27.29 -32.15
CA PHE A 442 3.30 26.03 -32.41
C PHE A 442 1.82 26.10 -32.01
N THR A 443 1.07 25.02 -32.25
CA THR A 443 -0.35 24.91 -31.90
C THR A 443 -0.68 23.51 -31.37
N PHE A 444 -1.43 23.46 -30.28
CA PHE A 444 -1.99 22.22 -29.72
C PHE A 444 -3.50 22.15 -29.93
N GLY A 445 -4.06 20.94 -29.93
CA GLY A 445 -5.46 20.64 -30.21
C GLY A 445 -5.61 19.36 -31.03
N ARG A 446 -6.86 18.95 -31.31
CA ARG A 446 -7.18 17.70 -32.03
C ARG A 446 -6.55 17.59 -33.42
N SER A 447 -6.23 18.70 -34.08
CA SER A 447 -5.56 18.70 -35.38
C SER A 447 -4.06 19.04 -35.30
N SER A 448 -3.45 18.98 -34.10
CA SER A 448 -2.01 19.12 -33.95
C SER A 448 -1.31 17.80 -34.29
N ALA A 449 -0.52 17.81 -35.36
CA ALA A 449 0.33 16.69 -35.76
C ALA A 449 1.61 16.60 -34.90
N MET A 450 2.28 17.74 -34.67
CA MET A 450 3.56 17.81 -33.94
C MET A 450 3.46 17.22 -32.52
N LEU A 451 2.40 17.55 -31.79
CA LEU A 451 2.17 17.05 -30.43
C LEU A 451 1.14 15.92 -30.37
N ALA A 452 0.90 15.20 -31.47
CA ALA A 452 -0.04 14.08 -31.51
C ALA A 452 0.33 12.97 -30.51
N ALA A 453 1.63 12.71 -30.29
CA ALA A 453 2.11 11.73 -29.31
C ALA A 453 1.75 12.08 -27.85
N LEU A 454 1.42 13.34 -27.54
CA LEU A 454 0.93 13.74 -26.22
C LEU A 454 -0.60 13.57 -26.08
N ARG A 455 -1.32 13.36 -27.18
CA ARG A 455 -2.79 13.19 -27.19
C ARG A 455 -3.16 11.72 -26.99
N VAL A 456 -2.72 11.15 -25.86
CA VAL A 456 -2.85 9.71 -25.53
C VAL A 456 -4.30 9.20 -25.48
N LEU A 457 -5.30 10.09 -25.48
CA LEU A 457 -6.73 9.74 -25.48
C LEU A 457 -7.41 9.96 -26.85
N ASP A 458 -6.66 10.20 -27.93
CA ASP A 458 -7.21 10.27 -29.31
C ASP A 458 -7.48 8.87 -29.91
N SER A 459 -8.13 8.02 -29.13
CA SER A 459 -8.60 6.70 -29.52
C SER A 459 -10.03 6.51 -29.01
N PRO A 460 -10.93 5.88 -29.78
CA PRO A 460 -12.30 5.62 -29.34
C PRO A 460 -12.35 4.61 -28.18
N ARG A 461 -11.34 3.75 -28.02
CA ARG A 461 -11.31 2.64 -27.04
C ARG A 461 -11.49 3.09 -25.59
N PHE A 462 -11.11 4.32 -25.25
CA PHE A 462 -11.22 4.85 -23.89
C PHE A 462 -12.63 5.33 -23.53
N LEU A 463 -13.47 5.67 -24.53
CA LEU A 463 -14.78 6.28 -24.31
C LEU A 463 -15.89 5.31 -24.67
N ARG A 464 -16.50 4.69 -23.65
CA ARG A 464 -17.71 3.89 -23.81
C ARG A 464 -18.89 4.80 -24.15
N ARG A 465 -19.74 4.33 -25.07
CA ARG A 465 -20.98 5.00 -25.45
C ARG A 465 -22.15 4.03 -25.46
N ASP A 466 -23.32 4.54 -25.12
CA ASP A 466 -24.55 3.77 -25.20
C ASP A 466 -25.04 3.80 -26.66
N GLY A 467 -25.04 2.64 -27.32
CA GLY A 467 -25.54 2.49 -28.70
C GLY A 467 -24.58 1.84 -29.71
N GLY A 468 -23.28 1.69 -29.42
CA GLY A 468 -22.36 0.96 -30.32
C GLY A 468 -20.88 1.32 -30.21
N ALA A 469 -20.05 0.56 -30.93
CA ALA A 469 -18.58 0.64 -30.86
C ALA A 469 -17.94 1.73 -31.74
N ASP A 470 -18.67 2.28 -32.73
CA ASP A 470 -18.20 3.36 -33.62
C ASP A 470 -18.22 4.73 -32.93
N GLY A 471 -17.57 4.81 -31.76
CA GLY A 471 -17.42 6.02 -30.98
C GLY A 471 -16.40 6.98 -31.58
N ALA A 472 -16.56 8.26 -31.26
CA ALA A 472 -15.49 9.23 -31.44
C ALA A 472 -14.58 9.28 -30.20
N SER A 473 -13.27 9.52 -30.42
CA SER A 473 -12.24 9.63 -29.37
C SER A 473 -12.60 10.60 -28.25
N ALA A 474 -12.09 10.34 -27.05
CA ALA A 474 -12.35 11.15 -25.85
C ALA A 474 -11.98 12.62 -26.07
N ASP A 475 -10.92 12.87 -26.83
CA ASP A 475 -10.49 14.18 -27.36
C ASP A 475 -11.66 15.07 -27.86
N ARG A 476 -12.70 14.49 -28.48
CA ARG A 476 -13.83 15.26 -29.01
C ARG A 476 -14.72 15.89 -27.94
N LEU A 477 -14.64 15.46 -26.68
CA LEU A 477 -15.42 16.02 -25.57
C LEU A 477 -14.81 17.33 -25.02
N GLY A 478 -13.49 17.38 -24.84
CA GLY A 478 -12.81 18.45 -24.08
C GLY A 478 -11.86 19.35 -24.88
N LEU A 479 -11.39 18.90 -26.05
CA LEU A 479 -10.31 19.57 -26.79
C LEU A 479 -10.83 20.20 -28.10
N SER A 480 -10.42 21.42 -28.41
CA SER A 480 -10.71 22.08 -29.69
C SER A 480 -9.82 21.54 -30.82
N ARG A 481 -10.16 21.81 -32.09
CA ARG A 481 -9.28 21.45 -33.24
C ARG A 481 -7.93 22.18 -33.12
N THR A 482 -8.01 23.50 -32.96
CA THR A 482 -6.92 24.39 -32.57
C THR A 482 -7.28 24.99 -31.21
N ALA A 483 -6.64 24.53 -30.14
CA ALA A 483 -6.97 24.90 -28.76
C ALA A 483 -6.23 26.17 -28.32
N PHE A 484 -4.91 26.14 -28.41
CA PHE A 484 -4.03 27.27 -28.11
C PHE A 484 -2.76 27.20 -28.96
N SER A 485 -2.14 28.35 -29.17
CA SER A 485 -0.76 28.48 -29.66
C SER A 485 0.20 28.67 -28.49
N PHE A 486 1.43 28.21 -28.66
CA PHE A 486 2.51 28.43 -27.69
C PHE A 486 3.82 28.76 -28.40
N GLU A 487 4.61 29.62 -27.79
CA GLU A 487 5.89 30.13 -28.30
C GLU A 487 6.85 30.28 -27.12
N ALA A 488 8.04 29.69 -27.23
CA ALA A 488 9.02 29.68 -26.14
C ALA A 488 9.91 30.94 -26.17
N THR A 489 10.13 31.54 -25.02
CA THR A 489 10.90 32.79 -24.86
C THR A 489 11.84 32.73 -23.64
N PRO A 490 12.81 33.65 -23.50
CA PRO A 490 13.69 33.71 -22.32
C PRO A 490 12.97 33.93 -20.98
N GLN A 491 11.69 34.30 -20.98
CA GLN A 491 10.88 34.53 -19.77
C GLN A 491 9.89 33.38 -19.48
N GLY A 492 9.92 32.31 -20.27
CA GLY A 492 8.89 31.25 -20.28
C GLY A 492 8.11 31.22 -21.59
N TYR A 493 6.91 30.65 -21.56
CA TYR A 493 6.10 30.38 -22.74
C TYR A 493 4.97 31.40 -22.91
N ARG A 494 4.90 32.02 -24.08
CA ARG A 494 3.75 32.83 -24.51
C ARG A 494 2.63 31.89 -24.98
N ILE A 495 1.48 31.96 -24.33
CA ILE A 495 0.28 31.17 -24.63
C ILE A 495 -0.80 32.08 -25.23
N GLY A 496 -1.35 31.71 -26.39
CA GLY A 496 -2.47 32.40 -27.05
C GLY A 496 -3.67 31.46 -27.25
N ARG A 497 -4.84 31.82 -26.73
CA ARG A 497 -6.07 31.02 -26.84
C ARG A 497 -6.64 31.13 -28.26
N LEU A 498 -6.67 30.02 -29.01
CA LEU A 498 -7.12 30.01 -30.41
C LEU A 498 -8.61 29.70 -30.59
N ALA A 499 -9.24 29.06 -29.61
CA ALA A 499 -10.67 28.78 -29.61
C ALA A 499 -11.33 29.38 -28.37
N ALA A 500 -12.32 30.26 -28.56
CA ALA A 500 -13.00 30.94 -27.45
C ALA A 500 -13.73 29.97 -26.49
N THR A 501 -14.16 28.81 -26.99
CA THR A 501 -14.80 27.73 -26.21
C THR A 501 -13.80 26.86 -25.44
N GLN A 502 -12.49 27.00 -25.69
CA GLN A 502 -11.46 26.24 -24.99
C GLN A 502 -11.19 26.84 -23.62
N ALA A 503 -11.53 26.09 -22.57
CA ALA A 503 -11.00 26.36 -21.24
C ALA A 503 -9.50 26.00 -21.19
N LEU A 504 -8.73 26.87 -20.55
CA LEU A 504 -7.29 26.78 -20.33
C LEU A 504 -7.02 27.19 -18.89
N TYR A 505 -6.30 26.36 -18.13
CA TYR A 505 -5.98 26.64 -16.72
C TYR A 505 -4.47 26.50 -16.48
N HIS A 506 -3.87 27.52 -15.86
CA HIS A 506 -2.48 27.54 -15.43
C HIS A 506 -2.36 26.92 -14.04
N LEU A 507 -1.48 25.92 -13.89
CA LEU A 507 -1.09 25.32 -12.62
C LEU A 507 0.42 25.51 -12.36
N ASP A 508 0.82 25.57 -11.09
CA ASP A 508 2.22 25.71 -10.66
C ASP A 508 3.05 24.42 -10.87
N ASP A 509 4.31 24.41 -10.44
CA ASP A 509 5.22 23.25 -10.49
C ASP A 509 4.69 22.00 -9.77
N LYS A 510 3.70 22.15 -8.89
CA LYS A 510 3.10 21.11 -8.03
C LYS A 510 1.65 20.77 -8.43
N LEU A 511 1.19 21.27 -9.58
CA LEU A 511 -0.18 21.12 -10.10
C LEU A 511 -1.27 21.84 -9.26
N ALA A 512 -0.89 22.80 -8.41
CA ALA A 512 -1.84 23.68 -7.73
C ALA A 512 -2.28 24.81 -8.68
N PHE A 513 -3.54 25.23 -8.58
CA PHE A 513 -4.12 26.23 -9.48
C PHE A 513 -3.54 27.63 -9.28
N VAL A 514 -3.23 28.31 -10.39
CA VAL A 514 -2.72 29.69 -10.41
C VAL A 514 -3.71 30.65 -11.08
N ALA A 515 -4.24 30.29 -12.25
CA ALA A 515 -5.18 31.15 -12.98
C ALA A 515 -6.00 30.40 -14.05
N THR A 516 -7.20 30.90 -14.35
CA THR A 516 -7.90 30.60 -15.60
C THR A 516 -7.39 31.54 -16.69
N ILE A 517 -6.87 31.01 -17.79
CA ILE A 517 -6.41 31.84 -18.91
C ILE A 517 -7.63 32.25 -19.74
N ALA A 518 -7.97 33.53 -19.65
CA ALA A 518 -9.10 34.16 -20.32
C ALA A 518 -8.75 34.52 -21.79
N GLU A 519 -9.27 35.64 -22.29
CA GLU A 519 -8.93 36.14 -23.61
C GLU A 519 -7.46 36.60 -23.66
N THR A 520 -6.79 36.14 -24.72
CA THR A 520 -5.38 36.37 -25.03
C THR A 520 -5.30 36.55 -26.54
N SER A 521 -4.65 37.62 -26.99
CA SER A 521 -4.49 37.91 -28.42
C SER A 521 -3.09 37.56 -28.90
N ALA A 522 -2.80 37.77 -30.19
CA ALA A 522 -1.44 37.67 -30.70
C ALA A 522 -0.50 38.72 -30.07
N ASP A 523 -1.05 39.87 -29.70
CA ASP A 523 -0.36 41.05 -29.16
C ASP A 523 -0.31 41.07 -27.62
N ALA A 524 -1.26 40.38 -26.98
CA ALA A 524 -1.34 40.17 -25.53
C ALA A 524 -1.43 38.66 -25.19
N PRO A 525 -0.34 37.89 -25.38
CA PRO A 525 -0.26 36.49 -24.96
C PRO A 525 -0.07 36.37 -23.44
N TYR A 526 -0.59 35.30 -22.84
CA TYR A 526 -0.35 34.98 -21.43
C TYR A 526 1.05 34.40 -21.24
N LEU A 527 1.79 34.86 -20.23
CA LEU A 527 3.12 34.33 -19.92
C LEU A 527 3.03 33.18 -18.90
N LEU A 528 3.31 31.96 -19.34
CA LEU A 528 3.43 30.76 -18.53
C LEU A 528 4.90 30.56 -18.13
N PRO A 529 5.26 30.53 -16.83
CA PRO A 529 6.65 30.31 -16.41
C PRO A 529 7.19 28.93 -16.83
N ALA A 530 8.51 28.80 -16.95
CA ALA A 530 9.14 27.50 -17.17
C ALA A 530 8.91 26.58 -15.95
N GLY A 531 8.67 25.29 -16.21
CA GLY A 531 8.33 24.28 -15.19
C GLY A 531 6.85 24.26 -14.78
N HIS A 532 6.07 25.28 -15.13
CA HIS A 532 4.63 25.35 -14.86
C HIS A 532 3.81 24.58 -15.91
N HIS A 533 2.51 24.45 -15.64
CA HIS A 533 1.61 23.56 -16.36
C HIS A 533 0.39 24.27 -16.95
N LEU A 534 -0.13 23.71 -18.05
CA LEU A 534 -1.39 24.10 -18.68
C LEU A 534 -2.34 22.89 -18.74
N ALA A 535 -3.49 22.98 -18.06
CA ALA A 535 -4.58 22.02 -18.20
C ALA A 535 -5.53 22.45 -19.33
N VAL A 536 -5.75 21.54 -20.28
CA VAL A 536 -6.40 21.81 -21.57
C VAL A 536 -7.07 20.55 -22.13
N GLY A 537 -8.40 20.58 -22.24
CA GLY A 537 -9.16 19.36 -22.52
C GLY A 537 -8.89 18.32 -21.42
N HIS A 538 -8.46 17.12 -21.79
CA HIS A 538 -8.14 16.04 -20.83
C HIS A 538 -6.66 15.99 -20.43
N TYR A 539 -5.85 16.96 -20.87
CA TYR A 539 -4.38 16.90 -20.78
C TYR A 539 -3.84 17.99 -19.86
N VAL A 540 -2.81 17.65 -19.07
CA VAL A 540 -2.03 18.61 -18.30
C VAL A 540 -0.58 18.58 -18.78
N LEU A 541 -0.18 19.66 -19.44
CA LEU A 541 1.09 19.79 -20.15
C LEU A 541 2.05 20.66 -19.35
N ARG A 542 3.22 20.13 -18.96
CA ARG A 542 4.36 20.90 -18.43
C ARG A 542 5.15 21.51 -19.58
N PHE A 543 5.68 22.71 -19.38
CA PHE A 543 6.52 23.41 -20.35
C PHE A 543 7.92 23.61 -19.75
N GLU A 544 8.93 22.98 -20.35
CA GLU A 544 10.32 22.93 -19.85
C GLU A 544 11.25 23.66 -20.82
N ALA A 545 12.03 24.62 -20.29
CA ALA A 545 12.97 25.46 -21.02
C ALA A 545 14.29 24.75 -21.36
#